data_AF-A0A0W8DHK4-F1
#
_entry.id   AF-A0A0W8DHK4-F1
#
_cell.length_a   1.000
_cell.length_b   1.000
_cell.length_c   1.000
_cell.angle_alpha   90.00
_cell.angle_beta   90.00
_cell.angle_gamma   90.00
#
_symmetry.space_group_name_H-M   'P 1'
#
loop_
_entity.id
_entity.type
_entity.pdbx_description
1 polymer ?
#
loop_
_entity_poly.entity_id
_entity_poly.type
_entity_poly.pdbx_seq_one_letter_code
_entity_poly.pdbx_strand_id
1 'polypeptide(L)'
;MVKTFAPFATSAAILIAAATATAVPDGSWPASTGTVQYSEAYIIKAGEVFDGKMQTFERSDVSCEGQTESGADTAVFKMEPGATLKNAIIGKNQMEGVHCDKHDCTIENVWWDDVCEDALSIKGGTASSVSTVTNCGARYADDKVIQHNGYGTVKIDSFYGEDISKLYRSCGTCGDRPKKVSVTNSYIVNPTNSIVTVNKNWGDQATLKNIWIKSSKASVKVCQWSQGNANGEPKMLGNGPSPPLCSVPDGSWPASTGTVQYSEAYIIKAGEVFDGKMQTFERSDVSCEGQTESGADTAVFKMEPGATLKNAIIGKNQMEGVHCDKHDCTIENVWWDDVCEDALSIKGGTASSVSTVTNCGARYADDKVIQHNGYGTVKIDSFYGEDISKLYRSCGTCGDRPKKVSVTNSYIVNPTNSIVTVNKNWGDQATLKNIWIKSSKASVKVCQWSQGNANGEPKMLGNGPSPPLCQYSESDVHINEK
;
A
#
# COMPACT_ATOMS: atom_id res chain seq x y z
N MET A 1 69.45 3.35 18.33
CA MET A 1 68.43 2.39 17.88
C MET A 1 67.11 3.13 17.77
N VAL A 2 66.50 3.07 16.59
CA VAL A 2 65.36 3.88 16.16
C VAL A 2 64.10 3.45 16.92
N LYS A 3 63.39 4.40 17.53
CA LYS A 3 62.05 4.18 18.10
C LYS A 3 61.01 4.37 16.99
N THR A 4 60.40 3.28 16.56
CA THR A 4 59.30 3.27 15.59
C THR A 4 57.98 3.48 16.34
N PHE A 5 57.26 4.56 16.03
CA PHE A 5 55.88 4.76 16.45
C PHE A 5 54.95 4.18 15.39
N ALA A 6 54.10 3.22 15.75
CA ALA A 6 53.00 2.76 14.92
C ALA A 6 51.77 3.66 15.15
N PRO A 7 51.11 4.16 14.10
CA PRO A 7 49.87 4.91 14.26
C PRO A 7 48.71 3.92 14.44
N PHE A 8 47.95 4.06 15.52
CA PHE A 8 46.64 3.42 15.67
C PHE A 8 45.65 4.12 14.75
N ALA A 9 45.23 3.44 13.68
CA ALA A 9 44.08 3.86 12.90
C ALA A 9 42.80 3.56 13.71
N THR A 10 42.17 4.60 14.24
CA THR A 10 40.82 4.51 14.80
C THR A 10 39.83 4.33 13.65
N SER A 11 39.37 3.10 13.43
CA SER A 11 38.23 2.81 12.57
C SER A 11 36.97 3.43 13.18
N ALA A 12 36.51 4.54 12.61
CA ALA A 12 35.17 5.06 12.86
C ALA A 12 34.17 4.07 12.27
N ALA A 13 33.49 3.31 13.12
CA ALA A 13 32.37 2.47 12.70
C ALA A 13 31.22 3.40 12.27
N ILE A 14 31.04 3.53 10.95
CA ILE A 14 29.86 4.15 10.37
C ILE A 14 28.70 3.18 10.62
N LEU A 15 27.92 3.44 11.66
CA LEU A 15 26.62 2.82 11.86
C LEU A 15 25.70 3.29 10.73
N ILE A 16 25.60 2.48 9.68
CA ILE A 16 24.57 2.63 8.66
C ILE A 16 23.26 2.23 9.34
N ALA A 17 22.44 3.22 9.69
CA ALA A 17 21.08 2.97 10.13
C ALA A 17 20.34 2.27 8.99
N ALA A 18 20.10 0.96 9.11
CA ALA A 18 19.23 0.25 8.21
C ALA A 18 17.82 0.85 8.36
N ALA A 19 17.33 1.51 7.30
CA ALA A 19 15.95 1.94 7.23
C ALA A 19 15.07 0.68 7.17
N THR A 20 14.63 0.20 8.34
CA THR A 20 13.62 -0.85 8.44
C THR A 20 12.34 -0.33 7.80
N ALA A 21 11.78 -1.08 6.84
CA ALA A 21 10.45 -0.78 6.31
C ALA A 21 9.47 -0.65 7.48
N THR A 22 8.72 0.46 7.54
CA THR A 22 7.74 0.69 8.59
C THR A 22 6.66 -0.37 8.51
N ALA A 23 6.48 -1.12 9.62
CA ALA A 23 5.50 -2.18 9.68
C ALA A 23 4.08 -1.62 9.71
N VAL A 24 3.13 -2.39 9.18
CA VAL A 24 1.71 -2.10 9.32
C VAL A 24 1.33 -2.31 10.80
N PRO A 25 0.61 -1.37 11.45
CA PRO A 25 0.17 -1.54 12.83
C PRO A 25 -0.67 -2.80 13.01
N ASP A 26 -0.48 -3.51 14.12
CA ASP A 26 -1.21 -4.74 14.45
C ASP A 26 -2.51 -4.48 15.25
N GLY A 27 -2.76 -3.23 15.63
CA GLY A 27 -3.88 -2.81 16.48
C GLY A 27 -3.59 -2.81 17.97
N SER A 28 -2.33 -3.04 18.38
CA SER A 28 -1.90 -2.78 19.75
C SER A 28 -2.10 -1.30 20.09
N TRP A 29 -2.81 -1.05 21.20
CA TRP A 29 -3.05 0.30 21.70
C TRP A 29 -2.07 0.60 22.84
N PRO A 30 -1.44 1.78 22.87
CA PRO A 30 -0.49 2.10 23.91
C PRO A 30 -1.16 2.30 25.27
N ALA A 31 -0.44 1.94 26.33
CA ALA A 31 -0.86 2.24 27.69
C ALA A 31 -0.47 3.66 28.08
N SER A 32 -1.40 4.39 28.68
CA SER A 32 -1.14 5.72 29.23
C SER A 32 -0.19 5.66 30.44
N THR A 33 0.75 6.60 30.52
CA THR A 33 1.67 6.75 31.67
C THR A 33 1.14 7.71 32.73
N GLY A 34 0.01 8.39 32.48
CA GLY A 34 -0.64 9.32 33.38
C GLY A 34 -1.53 10.32 32.63
N THR A 35 -2.34 11.09 33.35
CA THR A 35 -3.27 12.07 32.75
C THR A 35 -2.82 13.51 33.03
N VAL A 36 -2.92 14.36 32.01
CA VAL A 36 -2.71 15.81 32.08
C VAL A 36 -3.95 16.51 31.53
N GLN A 37 -4.45 17.50 32.25
CA GLN A 37 -5.59 18.31 31.82
C GLN A 37 -5.19 19.77 31.65
N TYR A 38 -5.61 20.37 30.54
CA TYR A 38 -5.41 21.80 30.26
C TYR A 38 -6.73 22.55 30.33
N SER A 39 -6.71 23.77 30.87
CA SER A 39 -7.87 24.68 30.88
C SER A 39 -7.99 25.52 29.61
N GLU A 40 -7.04 25.38 28.69
CA GLU A 40 -7.00 26.02 27.37
C GLU A 40 -6.19 25.14 26.42
N ALA A 41 -6.23 25.41 25.11
CA ALA A 41 -5.45 24.66 24.14
C ALA A 41 -3.95 24.82 24.43
N TYR A 42 -3.22 23.72 24.57
CA TYR A 42 -1.78 23.77 24.78
C TYR A 42 -1.07 24.13 23.48
N ILE A 43 -0.36 25.26 23.47
CA ILE A 43 0.33 25.74 22.28
C ILE A 43 1.74 25.15 22.20
N ILE A 44 2.00 24.36 21.15
CA ILE A 44 3.35 23.90 20.80
C ILE A 44 3.94 24.92 19.83
N LYS A 45 5.05 25.54 20.19
CA LYS A 45 5.62 26.66 19.44
C LYS A 45 6.27 26.23 18.14
N ALA A 46 6.45 27.19 17.23
CA ALA A 46 7.01 26.93 15.92
C ALA A 46 8.38 26.21 16.01
N GLY A 47 8.50 25.07 15.34
CA GLY A 47 9.71 24.22 15.38
C GLY A 47 9.97 23.48 16.69
N GLU A 48 9.12 23.63 17.71
CA GLU A 48 9.26 22.96 18.99
C GLU A 48 8.86 21.48 18.89
N VAL A 49 9.52 20.63 19.68
CA VAL A 49 9.14 19.23 19.86
C VAL A 49 8.53 19.04 21.24
N PHE A 50 7.24 18.73 21.28
CA PHE A 50 6.56 18.29 22.49
C PHE A 50 6.52 16.75 22.53
N ASP A 51 7.20 16.17 23.53
CA ASP A 51 7.16 14.73 23.82
C ASP A 51 6.22 14.47 25.00
N GLY A 52 5.06 13.91 24.72
CA GLY A 52 4.01 13.63 25.70
C GLY A 52 4.28 12.41 26.59
N LYS A 53 5.37 11.66 26.36
CA LYS A 53 5.76 10.48 27.16
C LYS A 53 4.66 9.43 27.34
N MET A 54 3.79 9.31 26.35
CA MET A 54 2.57 8.51 26.34
C MET A 54 1.60 8.83 27.49
N GLN A 55 1.56 10.09 27.94
CA GLN A 55 0.48 10.56 28.81
C GLN A 55 -0.80 10.80 28.01
N THR A 56 -1.94 10.69 28.69
CA THR A 56 -3.25 11.10 28.18
C THR A 56 -3.47 12.59 28.44
N PHE A 57 -3.72 13.37 27.38
CA PHE A 57 -3.98 14.79 27.42
C PHE A 57 -5.45 15.07 27.12
N GLU A 58 -6.03 15.94 27.93
CA GLU A 58 -7.45 16.29 27.90
C GLU A 58 -7.65 17.78 28.20
N ARG A 59 -8.85 18.27 27.91
CA ARG A 59 -9.32 19.58 28.36
C ARG A 59 -10.13 19.44 29.65
N SER A 60 -9.96 20.37 30.58
CA SER A 60 -10.75 20.45 31.81
C SER A 60 -11.97 21.37 31.70
N ASP A 61 -12.01 22.18 30.65
CA ASP A 61 -12.97 23.28 30.46
C ASP A 61 -13.96 23.03 29.31
N VAL A 62 -13.79 21.97 28.52
CA VAL A 62 -14.70 21.57 27.45
C VAL A 62 -15.03 20.09 27.51
N SER A 63 -16.15 19.71 26.90
CA SER A 63 -16.59 18.34 26.67
C SER A 63 -16.97 18.14 25.22
N CYS A 64 -16.94 16.91 24.72
CA CYS A 64 -17.36 16.61 23.36
C CYS A 64 -18.84 17.00 23.12
N GLU A 65 -19.09 17.78 22.06
CA GLU A 65 -20.43 18.19 21.61
C GLU A 65 -20.80 17.53 20.27
N GLY A 66 -20.18 16.39 19.97
CA GLY A 66 -20.34 15.66 18.71
C GLY A 66 -19.78 16.44 17.53
N GLN A 67 -20.56 16.49 16.44
CA GLN A 67 -20.18 17.11 15.16
C GLN A 67 -20.41 18.64 15.13
N THR A 68 -20.38 19.29 16.29
CA THR A 68 -20.51 20.74 16.38
C THR A 68 -19.17 21.38 16.07
N GLU A 69 -19.08 22.04 14.91
CA GLU A 69 -17.86 22.71 14.44
C GLU A 69 -17.32 23.69 15.46
N SER A 70 -16.04 23.54 15.80
CA SER A 70 -15.34 24.46 16.71
C SER A 70 -13.98 24.90 16.15
N GLY A 71 -13.06 25.36 17.00
CA GLY A 71 -11.86 26.06 16.57
C GLY A 71 -10.60 25.59 17.29
N ALA A 72 -9.45 26.12 16.88
CA ALA A 72 -8.18 25.73 17.49
C ALA A 72 -8.10 26.04 19.01
N ASP A 73 -8.94 26.93 19.52
CA ASP A 73 -8.97 27.29 20.94
C ASP A 73 -9.74 26.27 21.79
N THR A 74 -10.53 25.39 21.18
CA THR A 74 -11.20 24.23 21.82
C THR A 74 -10.42 22.92 21.62
N ALA A 75 -9.26 22.97 20.95
CA ALA A 75 -8.38 21.82 20.75
C ALA A 75 -7.61 21.42 22.01
N VAL A 76 -7.17 20.16 22.13
CA VAL A 76 -6.21 19.77 23.18
C VAL A 76 -4.84 20.41 22.90
N PHE A 77 -4.36 20.29 21.65
CA PHE A 77 -3.12 20.90 21.20
C PHE A 77 -3.33 21.83 20.01
N LYS A 78 -2.65 22.99 20.06
CA LYS A 78 -2.53 23.93 18.94
C LYS A 78 -1.07 24.03 18.54
N MET A 79 -0.74 23.57 17.34
CA MET A 79 0.60 23.49 16.83
C MET A 79 0.87 24.66 15.88
N GLU A 80 1.92 25.43 16.17
CA GLU A 80 2.48 26.45 15.29
C GLU A 80 3.32 25.80 14.15
N PRO A 81 3.69 26.55 13.09
CA PRO A 81 4.39 25.99 11.93
C PRO A 81 5.63 25.16 12.30
N GLY A 82 5.79 23.98 11.70
CA GLY A 82 6.97 23.14 11.91
C GLY A 82 7.05 22.44 13.28
N ALA A 83 6.05 22.62 14.15
CA ALA A 83 6.03 21.96 15.46
C ALA A 83 5.89 20.44 15.34
N THR A 84 6.37 19.72 16.35
CA THR A 84 6.24 18.27 16.49
C THR A 84 5.50 17.92 17.77
N LEU A 85 4.45 17.09 17.65
CA LEU A 85 3.80 16.43 18.77
C LEU A 85 4.11 14.94 18.66
N LYS A 86 4.70 14.37 19.72
CA LYS A 86 4.97 12.94 19.74
C LYS A 86 4.67 12.26 21.06
N ASN A 87 4.45 10.95 20.98
CA ASN A 87 4.20 10.09 22.13
C ASN A 87 3.07 10.64 23.02
N ALA A 88 1.88 10.84 22.48
CA ALA A 88 0.78 11.43 23.23
C ALA A 88 -0.50 10.62 23.00
N ILE A 89 -1.33 10.51 24.04
CA ILE A 89 -2.69 10.00 23.94
C ILE A 89 -3.63 11.19 24.11
N ILE A 90 -4.60 11.35 23.22
CA ILE A 90 -5.64 12.36 23.30
C ILE A 90 -6.88 11.68 23.86
N GLY A 91 -7.29 12.10 25.06
CA GLY A 91 -8.45 11.55 25.75
C GLY A 91 -9.77 12.10 25.22
N LYS A 92 -10.88 11.58 25.73
CA LYS A 92 -12.25 11.89 25.28
C LYS A 92 -12.74 13.31 25.61
N ASN A 93 -12.14 13.96 26.59
CA ASN A 93 -12.52 15.31 27.01
C ASN A 93 -11.88 16.33 26.07
N GLN A 94 -12.43 16.40 24.86
CA GLN A 94 -11.99 17.26 23.77
C GLN A 94 -13.19 17.57 22.86
N MET A 95 -13.25 18.79 22.34
CA MET A 95 -14.09 19.10 21.18
C MET A 95 -13.31 18.90 19.88
N GLU A 96 -12.05 19.31 19.91
CA GLU A 96 -11.08 19.19 18.83
C GLU A 96 -9.80 18.52 19.36
N GLY A 97 -9.20 17.62 18.58
CA GLY A 97 -8.02 16.88 19.04
C GLY A 97 -6.76 17.74 18.96
N VAL A 98 -6.22 17.87 17.75
CA VAL A 98 -4.97 18.60 17.47
C VAL A 98 -5.18 19.51 16.27
N HIS A 99 -4.81 20.79 16.38
CA HIS A 99 -4.83 21.74 15.25
C HIS A 99 -3.40 22.07 14.82
N CYS A 100 -3.06 21.74 13.57
CA CYS A 100 -1.88 22.24 12.89
C CYS A 100 -2.22 23.58 12.21
N ASP A 101 -2.11 24.66 12.99
CA ASP A 101 -2.45 26.02 12.60
C ASP A 101 -1.26 26.69 11.92
N LYS A 102 -0.91 26.19 10.74
CA LYS A 102 -0.40 26.96 9.59
C LYS A 102 0.27 26.07 8.57
N HIS A 103 0.96 24.98 8.91
CA HIS A 103 1.52 23.95 8.02
C HIS A 103 2.69 23.20 8.70
N ASP A 104 3.22 22.18 8.03
CA ASP A 104 4.51 21.52 8.33
C ASP A 104 4.60 20.87 9.72
N CYS A 105 3.47 20.53 10.33
CA CYS A 105 3.48 19.85 11.62
C CYS A 105 3.86 18.37 11.46
N THR A 106 4.61 17.87 12.44
CA THR A 106 4.94 16.45 12.58
C THR A 106 4.14 15.84 13.73
N ILE A 107 3.37 14.81 13.43
CA ILE A 107 2.56 14.06 14.40
C ILE A 107 3.10 12.64 14.41
N GLU A 108 3.72 12.23 15.51
CA GLU A 108 4.42 10.95 15.60
C GLU A 108 3.98 10.16 16.82
N ASN A 109 3.48 8.94 16.64
CA ASN A 109 3.05 8.10 17.76
C ASN A 109 2.00 8.80 18.66
N VAL A 110 0.98 9.39 18.02
CA VAL A 110 -0.14 10.08 18.68
C VAL A 110 -1.42 9.27 18.52
N TRP A 111 -2.16 9.09 19.60
CA TRP A 111 -3.29 8.16 19.68
C TRP A 111 -4.54 8.85 20.22
N TRP A 112 -5.66 8.77 19.51
CA TRP A 112 -6.94 9.35 19.93
C TRP A 112 -7.87 8.26 20.43
N ASP A 113 -8.16 8.27 21.74
CA ASP A 113 -9.03 7.26 22.38
C ASP A 113 -10.47 7.35 21.87
N ASP A 114 -10.94 8.57 21.62
CA ASP A 114 -12.29 8.86 21.13
C ASP A 114 -12.28 10.20 20.38
N VAL A 115 -12.65 10.17 19.09
CA VAL A 115 -12.64 11.36 18.24
C VAL A 115 -14.01 12.02 18.26
N CYS A 116 -14.09 13.23 18.83
CA CYS A 116 -15.33 14.00 18.90
C CYS A 116 -15.79 14.54 17.55
N GLU A 117 -15.08 15.54 17.01
CA GLU A 117 -15.29 16.08 15.68
C GLU A 117 -14.19 15.59 14.73
N ASP A 118 -13.00 16.21 14.82
CA ASP A 118 -11.79 15.87 14.06
C ASP A 118 -10.65 15.51 15.04
N ALA A 119 -9.90 14.46 14.74
CA ALA A 119 -8.71 14.11 15.51
C ALA A 119 -7.57 15.10 15.23
N LEU A 120 -7.37 15.41 13.95
CA LEU A 120 -6.33 16.31 13.47
C LEU A 120 -6.85 17.22 12.36
N SER A 121 -6.76 18.52 12.61
CA SER A 121 -7.13 19.56 11.65
C SER A 121 -5.87 20.26 11.10
N ILE A 122 -5.65 20.22 9.79
CA ILE A 122 -4.47 20.80 9.12
C ILE A 122 -4.88 22.03 8.31
N LYS A 123 -4.37 23.20 8.70
CA LYS A 123 -4.76 24.51 8.15
C LYS A 123 -3.55 25.29 7.63
N GLY A 124 -3.81 26.32 6.81
CA GLY A 124 -2.78 27.22 6.25
C GLY A 124 -1.99 26.62 5.09
N GLY A 125 -0.71 26.97 4.95
CA GLY A 125 0.22 26.30 4.05
C GLY A 125 0.51 27.01 2.74
N THR A 126 1.48 26.44 2.04
CA THR A 126 1.75 26.68 0.62
C THR A 126 1.69 25.35 -0.13
N ALA A 127 1.75 25.38 -1.46
CA ALA A 127 1.76 24.16 -2.26
C ALA A 127 2.95 23.21 -1.93
N SER A 128 4.05 23.73 -1.36
CA SER A 128 5.21 22.94 -0.96
C SER A 128 5.21 22.50 0.51
N SER A 129 4.22 22.93 1.29
CA SER A 129 4.10 22.52 2.69
C SER A 129 3.83 21.01 2.81
N VAL A 130 4.40 20.37 3.82
CA VAL A 130 4.29 18.93 4.08
C VAL A 130 4.08 18.69 5.57
N SER A 131 2.89 18.23 5.95
CA SER A 131 2.64 17.69 7.30
C SER A 131 2.74 16.17 7.29
N THR A 132 3.26 15.58 8.37
CA THR A 132 3.45 14.13 8.49
C THR A 132 2.69 13.56 9.68
N VAL A 133 2.06 12.41 9.49
CA VAL A 133 1.34 11.64 10.52
C VAL A 133 1.90 10.22 10.48
N THR A 134 2.65 9.81 11.49
CA THR A 134 3.41 8.55 11.47
C THR A 134 3.22 7.76 12.75
N ASN A 135 2.93 6.45 12.62
CA ASN A 135 2.72 5.53 13.76
C ASN A 135 1.57 5.96 14.69
N CYS A 136 0.54 6.61 14.15
CA CYS A 136 -0.57 7.14 14.92
C CYS A 136 -1.77 6.18 14.92
N GLY A 137 -2.74 6.42 15.81
CA GLY A 137 -4.01 5.69 15.74
C GLY A 137 -5.21 6.46 16.27
N ALA A 138 -6.41 6.12 15.79
CA ALA A 138 -7.64 6.77 16.21
C ALA A 138 -8.83 5.81 16.25
N ARG A 139 -9.74 6.05 17.20
CA ARG A 139 -11.00 5.32 17.35
C ARG A 139 -12.21 6.24 17.26
N TYR A 140 -13.33 5.66 16.84
CA TYR A 140 -14.68 6.23 16.99
C TYR A 140 -14.89 7.60 16.32
N ALA A 141 -14.24 7.84 15.18
CA ALA A 141 -14.43 9.08 14.42
C ALA A 141 -15.69 9.01 13.54
N ASP A 142 -16.77 9.66 13.97
CA ASP A 142 -18.08 9.63 13.30
C ASP A 142 -18.06 10.23 11.88
N ASP A 143 -17.27 11.28 11.64
CA ASP A 143 -17.10 11.88 10.30
C ASP A 143 -15.71 11.65 9.71
N LYS A 144 -14.66 12.14 10.38
CA LYS A 144 -13.29 12.15 9.85
C LYS A 144 -12.25 12.20 10.96
N VAL A 145 -11.13 11.52 10.74
CA VAL A 145 -9.96 11.57 11.64
C VAL A 145 -9.11 12.78 11.29
N ILE A 146 -8.68 12.89 10.03
CA ILE A 146 -7.82 13.97 9.56
C ILE A 146 -8.57 14.84 8.57
N GLN A 147 -8.73 16.12 8.92
CA GLN A 147 -9.30 17.15 8.06
C GLN A 147 -8.18 18.04 7.50
N HIS A 148 -8.06 18.07 6.17
CA HIS A 148 -7.08 18.91 5.49
C HIS A 148 -7.77 20.14 4.86
N ASN A 149 -7.70 21.25 5.58
CA ASN A 149 -8.28 22.55 5.20
C ASN A 149 -7.30 23.41 4.38
N GLY A 150 -6.00 23.24 4.64
CA GLY A 150 -4.89 24.03 4.07
C GLY A 150 -4.48 23.70 2.64
N TYR A 151 -3.29 24.17 2.27
CA TYR A 151 -2.52 23.80 1.08
C TYR A 151 -1.48 22.73 1.42
N GLY A 152 -0.96 22.08 0.39
CA GLY A 152 0.24 21.26 0.49
C GLY A 152 -0.07 19.77 0.53
N THR A 153 0.80 19.02 1.19
CA THR A 153 0.81 17.56 1.22
C THR A 153 0.65 17.05 2.65
N VAL A 154 -0.19 16.05 2.86
CA VAL A 154 -0.24 15.27 4.10
C VAL A 154 0.29 13.87 3.82
N LYS A 155 1.32 13.46 4.56
CA LYS A 155 1.86 12.09 4.48
C LYS A 155 1.44 11.32 5.72
N ILE A 156 0.65 10.28 5.52
CA ILE A 156 0.14 9.39 6.57
C ILE A 156 0.83 8.04 6.39
N ASP A 157 1.59 7.59 7.38
CA ASP A 157 2.30 6.31 7.35
C ASP A 157 2.05 5.52 8.64
N SER A 158 1.82 4.21 8.51
CA SER A 158 1.61 3.31 9.65
C SER A 158 0.50 3.80 10.59
N PHE A 159 -0.68 4.09 10.04
CA PHE A 159 -1.83 4.54 10.84
C PHE A 159 -2.76 3.38 11.21
N TYR A 160 -3.19 3.30 12.48
CA TYR A 160 -4.24 2.37 12.92
C TYR A 160 -5.59 3.09 13.11
N GLY A 161 -6.62 2.69 12.39
CA GLY A 161 -7.97 3.24 12.55
C GLY A 161 -8.96 2.17 12.99
N GLU A 162 -9.86 2.46 13.92
CA GLU A 162 -10.90 1.53 14.35
C GLU A 162 -12.24 2.24 14.52
N ASP A 163 -13.28 1.71 13.86
CA ASP A 163 -14.64 2.28 13.86
C ASP A 163 -14.67 3.76 13.40
N ILE A 164 -13.93 4.08 12.33
CA ILE A 164 -13.83 5.44 11.76
C ILE A 164 -14.61 5.60 10.46
N SER A 165 -15.18 6.77 10.21
CA SER A 165 -15.87 7.09 8.95
C SER A 165 -14.92 7.42 7.82
N LYS A 166 -13.97 8.33 8.05
CA LYS A 166 -12.90 8.69 7.11
C LYS A 166 -11.57 8.81 7.83
N LEU A 167 -10.50 8.21 7.30
CA LEU A 167 -9.16 8.50 7.80
C LEU A 167 -8.72 9.91 7.40
N TYR A 168 -8.92 10.25 6.13
CA TYR A 168 -8.54 11.56 5.61
C TYR A 168 -9.65 12.16 4.74
N ARG A 169 -9.92 13.44 4.97
CA ARG A 169 -10.79 14.26 4.14
C ARG A 169 -10.07 15.52 3.70
N SER A 170 -9.94 15.70 2.37
CA SER A 170 -9.70 17.03 1.81
C SER A 170 -10.96 17.86 2.04
N CYS A 171 -10.83 19.02 2.68
CA CYS A 171 -11.96 19.89 2.97
C CYS A 171 -12.75 20.18 1.69
N GLY A 172 -14.05 19.89 1.70
CA GLY A 172 -14.90 20.04 0.51
C GLY A 172 -15.48 21.44 0.31
N THR A 173 -15.33 22.32 1.30
CA THR A 173 -15.90 23.69 1.31
C THR A 173 -14.83 24.78 1.39
N CYS A 174 -13.55 24.42 1.51
CA CYS A 174 -12.44 25.37 1.71
C CYS A 174 -11.94 26.07 0.44
N GLY A 175 -12.64 25.89 -0.68
CA GLY A 175 -12.33 26.52 -1.96
C GLY A 175 -11.23 25.81 -2.78
N ASP A 176 -10.96 26.38 -3.96
CA ASP A 176 -10.07 25.83 -4.98
C ASP A 176 -8.60 25.91 -4.57
N ARG A 177 -8.16 24.88 -3.83
CA ARG A 177 -6.81 24.75 -3.30
C ARG A 177 -6.39 23.29 -3.41
N PRO A 178 -5.62 22.92 -4.46
CA PRO A 178 -5.19 21.54 -4.67
C PRO A 178 -4.47 20.98 -3.44
N LYS A 179 -4.94 19.84 -2.93
CA LYS A 179 -4.34 19.13 -1.80
C LYS A 179 -3.78 17.80 -2.25
N LYS A 180 -2.67 17.42 -1.64
CA LYS A 180 -2.08 16.10 -1.84
C LYS A 180 -2.14 15.29 -0.56
N VAL A 181 -2.41 14.01 -0.67
CA VAL A 181 -2.29 13.06 0.43
C VAL A 181 -1.60 11.79 -0.02
N SER A 182 -0.69 11.28 0.79
CA SER A 182 -0.19 9.91 0.65
C SER A 182 -0.55 9.12 1.91
N VAL A 183 -1.22 7.98 1.75
CA VAL A 183 -1.52 7.05 2.85
C VAL A 183 -0.78 5.76 2.60
N THR A 184 0.09 5.36 3.52
CA THR A 184 0.93 4.17 3.40
C THR A 184 0.90 3.31 4.66
N ASN A 185 1.00 1.99 4.50
CA ASN A 185 1.19 1.04 5.61
C ASN A 185 0.11 1.09 6.71
N SER A 186 -1.12 1.52 6.40
CA SER A 186 -2.17 1.74 7.40
C SER A 186 -3.10 0.54 7.54
N TYR A 187 -3.60 0.31 8.76
CA TYR A 187 -4.57 -0.75 9.06
C TYR A 187 -5.86 -0.16 9.63
N ILE A 188 -6.96 -0.36 8.92
CA ILE A 188 -8.27 0.20 9.27
C ILE A 188 -9.27 -0.91 9.56
N VAL A 189 -9.83 -0.90 10.76
CA VAL A 189 -10.82 -1.84 11.27
C VAL A 189 -12.19 -1.16 11.28
N ASN A 190 -13.19 -1.83 10.74
CA ASN A 190 -14.59 -1.41 10.69
C ASN A 190 -14.82 0.01 10.12
N PRO A 191 -14.24 0.39 8.97
CA PRO A 191 -14.52 1.69 8.38
C PRO A 191 -16.00 1.85 8.04
N THR A 192 -16.59 2.99 8.39
CA THR A 192 -18.02 3.22 8.19
C THR A 192 -18.35 3.85 6.84
N ASN A 193 -17.41 4.56 6.20
CA ASN A 193 -17.60 5.16 4.87
C ASN A 193 -16.42 4.96 3.90
N SER A 194 -15.36 5.78 3.97
CA SER A 194 -14.22 5.73 3.06
C SER A 194 -12.89 5.86 3.79
N ILE A 195 -11.75 5.48 3.20
CA ILE A 195 -10.44 5.75 3.83
C ILE A 195 -10.00 7.19 3.51
N VAL A 196 -9.96 7.53 2.23
CA VAL A 196 -9.60 8.86 1.73
C VAL A 196 -10.76 9.45 0.93
N THR A 197 -11.06 10.73 1.14
CA THR A 197 -11.96 11.49 0.24
C THR A 197 -11.35 12.81 -0.24
N VAL A 198 -11.30 12.99 -1.55
CA VAL A 198 -10.63 14.12 -2.26
C VAL A 198 -11.59 14.87 -3.20
N ASN A 199 -11.27 16.11 -3.58
CA ASN A 199 -12.10 16.93 -4.46
C ASN A 199 -11.58 16.94 -5.91
N LYS A 200 -12.37 16.39 -6.83
CA LYS A 200 -12.03 16.24 -8.26
C LYS A 200 -11.76 17.57 -8.95
N ASN A 201 -12.62 18.55 -8.72
CA ASN A 201 -12.59 19.84 -9.40
C ASN A 201 -11.52 20.80 -8.89
N TRP A 202 -10.92 20.52 -7.74
CA TRP A 202 -9.84 21.34 -7.17
C TRP A 202 -8.46 20.73 -7.41
N GLY A 203 -8.37 19.69 -8.25
CA GLY A 203 -7.09 19.07 -8.61
C GLY A 203 -6.42 18.34 -7.45
N ASP A 204 -7.20 17.89 -6.45
CA ASP A 204 -6.68 17.09 -5.36
C ASP A 204 -6.06 15.79 -5.88
N GLN A 205 -5.08 15.27 -5.14
CA GLN A 205 -4.38 14.03 -5.46
C GLN A 205 -4.26 13.19 -4.20
N ALA A 206 -4.60 11.91 -4.31
CA ALA A 206 -4.36 10.92 -3.28
C ALA A 206 -3.50 9.79 -3.83
N THR A 207 -2.52 9.35 -3.06
CA THR A 207 -1.75 8.14 -3.30
C THR A 207 -1.98 7.19 -2.13
N LEU A 208 -2.40 5.96 -2.41
CA LEU A 208 -2.60 4.94 -1.37
C LEU A 208 -1.74 3.73 -1.67
N LYS A 209 -0.96 3.28 -0.67
CA LYS A 209 -0.06 2.12 -0.77
C LYS A 209 -0.23 1.23 0.45
N ASN A 210 -0.31 -0.08 0.29
CA ASN A 210 -0.31 -1.05 1.41
C ASN A 210 -1.36 -0.72 2.50
N ILE A 211 -2.63 -0.61 2.11
CA ILE A 211 -3.76 -0.30 3.02
C ILE A 211 -4.48 -1.59 3.39
N TRP A 212 -4.46 -1.92 4.69
CA TRP A 212 -5.10 -3.10 5.25
C TRP A 212 -6.47 -2.74 5.78
N ILE A 213 -7.50 -3.50 5.42
CA ILE A 213 -8.88 -3.21 5.84
C ILE A 213 -9.54 -4.48 6.36
N LYS A 214 -9.91 -4.47 7.64
CA LYS A 214 -10.79 -5.46 8.26
C LYS A 214 -12.18 -4.88 8.39
N SER A 215 -13.17 -5.44 7.71
CA SER A 215 -14.55 -4.97 7.77
C SER A 215 -15.52 -6.13 7.56
N SER A 216 -16.67 -6.07 8.23
CA SER A 216 -17.81 -6.95 7.98
C SER A 216 -18.67 -6.49 6.80
N LYS A 217 -18.47 -5.25 6.31
CA LYS A 217 -19.21 -4.71 5.15
C LYS A 217 -18.74 -5.37 3.85
N ALA A 218 -19.68 -5.62 2.95
CA ALA A 218 -19.41 -6.21 1.64
C ALA A 218 -18.52 -5.32 0.74
N SER A 219 -18.62 -4.00 0.89
CA SER A 219 -17.76 -3.04 0.19
C SER A 219 -17.31 -1.91 1.10
N VAL A 220 -16.06 -1.48 0.93
CA VAL A 220 -15.44 -0.34 1.62
C VAL A 220 -14.80 0.56 0.58
N LYS A 221 -15.08 1.86 0.63
CA LYS A 221 -14.54 2.82 -0.33
C LYS A 221 -13.12 3.18 0.06
N VAL A 222 -12.11 2.68 -0.65
CA VAL A 222 -10.71 3.00 -0.33
C VAL A 222 -10.41 4.47 -0.61
N CYS A 223 -10.72 4.94 -1.82
CA CYS A 223 -10.62 6.35 -2.18
C CYS A 223 -11.93 6.81 -2.82
N GLN A 224 -12.51 7.89 -2.31
CA GLN A 224 -13.73 8.51 -2.79
C GLN A 224 -13.43 9.90 -3.34
N TRP A 225 -14.17 10.35 -4.35
CA TRP A 225 -14.04 11.72 -4.84
C TRP A 225 -15.37 12.48 -4.89
N SER A 226 -15.27 13.78 -4.64
CA SER A 226 -16.36 14.74 -4.67
C SER A 226 -16.11 15.92 -5.61
N GLN A 227 -17.18 16.61 -5.97
CA GLN A 227 -17.14 18.00 -6.42
C GLN A 227 -17.12 18.88 -5.17
N GLY A 228 -15.99 19.51 -4.87
CA GLY A 228 -15.89 20.55 -3.85
C GLY A 228 -16.72 21.78 -4.22
N ASN A 229 -17.30 22.42 -3.21
CA ASN A 229 -18.19 23.58 -3.35
C ASN A 229 -17.90 24.58 -2.22
N ALA A 230 -17.32 25.74 -2.56
CA ALA A 230 -16.98 26.76 -1.56
C ALA A 230 -18.21 27.40 -0.89
N ASN A 231 -19.39 27.29 -1.52
CA ASN A 231 -20.61 27.99 -1.10
C ASN A 231 -21.75 27.01 -0.79
N GLY A 232 -21.44 25.76 -0.44
CA GLY A 232 -22.44 24.77 -0.07
C GLY A 232 -21.87 23.36 0.03
N GLU A 233 -22.76 22.38 0.15
CA GLU A 233 -22.34 21.00 0.35
C GLU A 233 -21.57 20.41 -0.85
N PRO A 234 -20.46 19.68 -0.61
CA PRO A 234 -19.75 18.94 -1.65
C PRO A 234 -20.60 17.79 -2.18
N LYS A 235 -20.61 17.58 -3.50
CA LYS A 235 -21.33 16.47 -4.13
C LYS A 235 -20.42 15.27 -4.34
N MET A 236 -20.75 14.10 -3.80
CA MET A 236 -20.02 12.87 -4.12
C MET A 236 -20.19 12.50 -5.60
N LEU A 237 -19.08 12.20 -6.27
CA LEU A 237 -19.04 11.93 -7.70
C LEU A 237 -18.68 10.48 -8.03
N GLY A 238 -17.96 9.79 -7.15
CA GLY A 238 -17.55 8.40 -7.37
C GLY A 238 -16.54 7.93 -6.33
N ASN A 239 -16.05 6.70 -6.50
CA ASN A 239 -15.03 6.08 -5.64
C ASN A 239 -14.28 4.98 -6.42
N GLY A 240 -13.06 4.65 -6.00
CA GLY A 240 -12.16 3.70 -6.66
C GLY A 240 -10.80 4.29 -7.09
N PRO A 241 -10.11 3.65 -8.04
CA PRO A 241 -8.98 4.23 -8.77
C PRO A 241 -9.42 5.38 -9.70
N SER A 242 -8.75 6.52 -9.65
CA SER A 242 -8.99 7.64 -10.59
C SER A 242 -7.77 8.56 -10.67
N PRO A 243 -6.77 8.31 -11.50
CA PRO A 243 -5.53 9.09 -11.50
C PRO A 243 -5.72 10.49 -12.05
N PRO A 244 -5.05 11.53 -11.51
CA PRO A 244 -4.18 11.52 -10.33
C PRO A 244 -4.94 11.66 -8.99
N LEU A 245 -6.27 11.77 -9.05
CA LEU A 245 -7.18 12.07 -7.94
C LEU A 245 -7.15 11.00 -6.84
N CYS A 246 -7.23 9.73 -7.23
CA CYS A 246 -7.19 8.55 -6.39
C CYS A 246 -6.24 7.53 -7.04
N SER A 247 -4.95 7.73 -6.84
CA SER A 247 -3.89 6.85 -7.33
C SER A 247 -3.74 5.68 -6.36
N VAL A 248 -4.48 4.61 -6.63
CA VAL A 248 -4.00 3.24 -6.41
C VAL A 248 -3.20 2.84 -7.66
N PRO A 249 -2.46 1.72 -7.75
CA PRO A 249 -1.72 1.38 -8.97
C PRO A 249 -2.64 1.48 -10.20
N ASP A 250 -2.35 2.43 -11.08
CA ASP A 250 -3.32 2.96 -12.04
C ASP A 250 -2.83 2.98 -13.49
N GLY A 251 -1.61 2.48 -13.69
CA GLY A 251 -0.92 2.46 -14.98
C GLY A 251 0.06 3.60 -15.19
N SER A 252 0.20 4.51 -14.22
CA SER A 252 1.37 5.39 -14.15
C SER A 252 2.62 4.51 -13.97
N TRP A 253 3.35 4.39 -15.07
CA TRP A 253 4.57 3.60 -15.11
C TRP A 253 5.72 4.40 -14.50
N PRO A 254 6.53 3.83 -13.61
CA PRO A 254 7.64 4.55 -13.02
C PRO A 254 8.68 4.94 -14.07
N ALA A 255 9.27 6.13 -13.91
CA ALA A 255 10.40 6.54 -14.72
C ALA A 255 11.67 5.83 -14.24
N SER A 256 12.40 5.24 -15.18
CA SER A 256 13.71 4.64 -14.91
C SER A 256 14.72 5.71 -14.50
N THR A 257 15.52 5.43 -13.47
CA THR A 257 16.64 6.29 -13.04
C THR A 257 17.96 5.94 -13.73
N GLY A 258 17.97 4.91 -14.58
CA GLY A 258 19.12 4.47 -15.35
C GLY A 258 19.05 2.97 -15.66
N THR A 259 19.83 2.49 -16.63
CA THR A 259 19.85 1.06 -17.03
C THR A 259 21.08 0.34 -16.48
N VAL A 260 20.88 -0.87 -15.99
CA VAL A 260 21.91 -1.82 -15.56
C VAL A 260 21.71 -3.11 -16.34
N GLN A 261 22.79 -3.64 -16.92
CA GLN A 261 22.75 -4.91 -17.66
C GLN A 261 23.66 -5.93 -16.98
N TYR A 262 23.15 -7.15 -16.80
CA TYR A 262 23.90 -8.29 -16.28
C TYR A 262 24.20 -9.29 -17.40
N SER A 263 25.39 -9.87 -17.38
CA SER A 263 25.77 -10.97 -18.29
C SER A 263 25.37 -12.35 -17.77
N GLU A 264 24.76 -12.41 -16.59
CA GLU A 264 24.23 -13.61 -15.95
C GLU A 264 23.08 -13.20 -15.00
N ALA A 265 22.29 -14.16 -14.52
CA ALA A 265 21.22 -13.86 -13.57
C ALA A 265 21.81 -13.28 -12.26
N TYR A 266 21.35 -12.11 -11.83
CA TYR A 266 21.82 -11.52 -10.58
C TYR A 266 21.19 -12.24 -9.39
N ILE A 267 22.03 -12.80 -8.52
CA ILE A 267 21.57 -13.56 -7.36
C ILE A 267 21.40 -12.63 -6.16
N ILE A 268 20.17 -12.50 -5.67
CA ILE A 268 19.86 -11.84 -4.39
C ILE A 268 19.88 -12.91 -3.30
N LYS A 269 20.76 -12.74 -2.31
CA LYS A 269 21.06 -13.75 -1.30
C LYS A 269 19.96 -13.90 -0.27
N ALA A 270 19.97 -15.03 0.44
CA ALA A 270 18.94 -15.36 1.42
C ALA A 270 18.81 -14.24 2.47
N GLY A 271 17.59 -13.72 2.65
CA GLY A 271 17.29 -12.61 3.55
C GLY A 271 17.83 -11.23 3.13
N GLU A 272 18.51 -11.13 1.98
CA GLU A 272 19.04 -9.86 1.48
C GLU A 272 17.91 -8.97 0.93
N VAL A 273 18.03 -7.66 1.13
CA VAL A 273 17.19 -6.66 0.48
C VAL A 273 17.97 -5.98 -0.63
N PHE A 274 17.59 -6.24 -1.88
CA PHE A 274 18.07 -5.53 -3.04
C PHE A 274 17.12 -4.37 -3.37
N ASP A 275 17.60 -3.13 -3.22
CA ASP A 275 16.89 -1.91 -3.63
C ASP A 275 17.44 -1.41 -4.96
N GLY A 276 16.65 -1.58 -6.03
CA GLY A 276 17.01 -1.20 -7.39
C GLY A 276 16.93 0.29 -7.68
N LYS A 277 16.47 1.13 -6.74
CA LYS A 277 16.38 2.60 -6.89
C LYS A 277 15.63 3.07 -8.15
N MET A 278 14.66 2.27 -8.59
CA MET A 278 13.93 2.42 -9.86
C MET A 278 14.81 2.45 -11.11
N GLN A 279 15.95 1.76 -11.09
CA GLN A 279 16.72 1.48 -12.30
C GLN A 279 16.04 0.38 -13.13
N THR A 280 16.30 0.38 -14.44
CA THR A 280 15.93 -0.72 -15.35
C THR A 280 17.04 -1.76 -15.37
N PHE A 281 16.69 -3.01 -15.08
CA PHE A 281 17.57 -4.16 -15.08
C PHE A 281 17.25 -5.07 -16.25
N GLU A 282 18.29 -5.48 -16.95
CA GLU A 282 18.22 -6.27 -18.16
C GLU A 282 19.36 -7.29 -18.20
N ARG A 283 19.24 -8.25 -19.12
CA ARG A 283 20.33 -9.14 -19.51
C ARG A 283 21.00 -8.61 -20.77
N SER A 284 22.33 -8.73 -20.82
CA SER A 284 23.12 -8.38 -22.02
C SER A 284 23.43 -9.58 -22.91
N ASP A 285 23.20 -10.80 -22.40
CA ASP A 285 23.59 -12.07 -23.01
C ASP A 285 22.41 -12.92 -23.51
N VAL A 286 21.17 -12.51 -23.23
CA VAL A 286 19.95 -13.18 -23.70
C VAL A 286 18.98 -12.21 -24.36
N SER A 287 18.10 -12.74 -25.20
CA SER A 287 16.97 -12.03 -25.81
C SER A 287 15.69 -12.84 -25.62
N CYS A 288 14.54 -12.16 -25.64
CA CYS A 288 13.26 -12.85 -25.52
C CYS A 288 13.02 -13.81 -26.69
N GLU A 289 12.72 -15.08 -26.38
CA GLU A 289 12.37 -16.14 -27.35
C GLU A 289 10.89 -16.56 -27.22
N GLY A 290 10.05 -15.67 -26.69
CA GLY A 290 8.64 -15.91 -26.43
C GLY A 290 8.42 -16.95 -25.32
N GLN A 291 7.54 -17.90 -25.57
CA GLN A 291 7.08 -18.90 -24.58
C GLN A 291 8.01 -20.12 -24.45
N THR A 292 9.30 -19.97 -24.79
CA THR A 292 10.30 -21.04 -24.68
C THR A 292 10.82 -21.11 -23.25
N GLU A 293 10.57 -22.22 -22.54
CA GLU A 293 11.08 -22.42 -21.19
C GLU A 293 12.62 -22.47 -21.17
N SER A 294 13.25 -21.69 -20.28
CA SER A 294 14.72 -21.59 -20.23
C SER A 294 15.31 -21.63 -18.81
N GLY A 295 14.47 -21.42 -17.80
CA GLY A 295 14.81 -21.63 -16.40
C GLY A 295 15.51 -20.46 -15.72
N ALA A 296 15.99 -20.69 -14.50
CA ALA A 296 16.45 -19.60 -13.62
C ALA A 296 17.77 -18.93 -14.06
N ASP A 297 18.55 -19.57 -14.92
CA ASP A 297 19.86 -19.06 -15.33
C ASP A 297 19.75 -17.99 -16.43
N THR A 298 18.60 -17.93 -17.12
CA THR A 298 18.24 -16.90 -18.11
C THR A 298 17.38 -15.78 -17.50
N ALA A 299 17.10 -15.84 -16.19
CA ALA A 299 16.36 -14.82 -15.46
C ALA A 299 17.15 -13.51 -15.31
N VAL A 300 16.49 -12.37 -15.13
CA VAL A 300 17.18 -11.12 -14.73
C VAL A 300 17.66 -11.23 -13.28
N PHE A 301 16.77 -11.68 -12.38
CA PHE A 301 17.08 -11.90 -10.97
C PHE A 301 16.74 -13.31 -10.50
N LYS A 302 17.62 -13.86 -9.66
CA LYS A 302 17.41 -15.11 -8.93
C LYS A 302 17.44 -14.84 -7.43
N MET A 303 16.33 -15.11 -6.77
CA MET A 303 16.11 -14.83 -5.35
C MET A 303 16.25 -16.11 -4.53
N GLU A 304 17.18 -16.08 -3.58
CA GLU A 304 17.31 -17.10 -2.53
C GLU A 304 16.22 -16.92 -1.44
N PRO A 305 16.01 -17.92 -0.55
CA PRO A 305 14.93 -17.87 0.45
C PRO A 305 14.88 -16.57 1.27
N GLY A 306 13.70 -15.98 1.41
CA GLY A 306 13.52 -14.78 2.23
C GLY A 306 14.08 -13.49 1.63
N ALA A 307 14.65 -13.53 0.42
CA ALA A 307 15.19 -12.34 -0.25
C ALA A 307 14.08 -11.34 -0.59
N THR A 308 14.44 -10.06 -0.66
CA THR A 308 13.57 -8.96 -1.09
C THR A 308 14.16 -8.27 -2.31
N LEU A 309 13.36 -8.13 -3.36
CA LEU A 309 13.64 -7.25 -4.50
C LEU A 309 12.67 -6.08 -4.42
N LYS A 310 13.18 -4.85 -4.36
CA LYS A 310 12.33 -3.66 -4.36
C LYS A 310 12.81 -2.54 -5.26
N ASN A 311 11.87 -1.70 -5.68
CA ASN A 311 12.11 -0.52 -6.49
C ASN A 311 12.93 -0.84 -7.75
N ALA A 312 12.47 -1.76 -8.59
CA ALA A 312 13.19 -2.19 -9.78
C ALA A 312 12.28 -2.19 -11.00
N ILE A 313 12.82 -1.84 -12.16
CA ILE A 313 12.16 -2.04 -13.44
C ILE A 313 12.88 -3.19 -14.14
N ILE A 314 12.16 -4.17 -14.63
CA ILE A 314 12.67 -5.27 -15.45
C ILE A 314 12.40 -4.90 -16.90
N GLY A 315 13.49 -4.65 -17.63
CA GLY A 315 13.42 -4.24 -19.03
C GLY A 315 13.14 -5.41 -19.96
N LYS A 316 12.88 -5.10 -21.23
CA LYS A 316 12.50 -6.08 -22.27
C LYS A 316 13.59 -7.09 -22.65
N ASN A 317 14.86 -6.78 -22.37
CA ASN A 317 15.98 -7.67 -22.68
C ASN A 317 16.09 -8.72 -21.57
N GLN A 318 15.17 -9.68 -21.62
CA GLN A 318 15.02 -10.76 -20.66
C GLN A 318 14.41 -11.97 -21.38
N MET A 319 14.71 -13.16 -20.87
CA MET A 319 14.07 -14.40 -21.32
C MET A 319 13.13 -14.91 -20.23
N GLU A 320 13.58 -14.88 -18.98
CA GLU A 320 12.72 -14.96 -17.79
C GLU A 320 12.93 -13.74 -16.88
N GLY A 321 11.88 -13.31 -16.18
CA GLY A 321 11.92 -12.10 -15.37
C GLY A 321 12.67 -12.31 -14.05
N VAL A 322 11.92 -12.66 -13.00
CA VAL A 322 12.44 -12.86 -11.65
C VAL A 322 12.10 -14.25 -11.15
N HIS A 323 13.06 -14.93 -10.53
CA HIS A 323 12.89 -16.27 -9.98
C HIS A 323 12.96 -16.28 -8.47
N CYS A 324 11.88 -16.67 -7.81
CA CYS A 324 11.88 -17.13 -6.43
C CYS A 324 11.96 -18.66 -6.42
N ASP A 325 13.16 -19.22 -6.62
CA ASP A 325 13.31 -20.66 -6.83
C ASP A 325 12.97 -21.50 -5.60
N LYS A 326 13.06 -20.90 -4.40
CA LYS A 326 12.72 -21.56 -3.15
C LYS A 326 11.43 -21.02 -2.58
N HIS A 327 11.45 -20.04 -1.68
CA HIS A 327 10.26 -19.57 -0.99
C HIS A 327 10.49 -18.24 -0.28
N ASP A 328 9.38 -17.68 0.21
CA ASP A 328 9.35 -16.52 1.11
C ASP A 328 9.99 -15.26 0.52
N CYS A 329 10.01 -15.13 -0.81
CA CYS A 329 10.52 -13.94 -1.46
C CYS A 329 9.52 -12.78 -1.32
N THR A 330 10.04 -11.57 -1.14
CA THR A 330 9.27 -10.32 -1.16
C THR A 330 9.60 -9.52 -2.41
N ILE A 331 8.57 -9.20 -3.18
CA ILE A 331 8.67 -8.41 -4.40
C ILE A 331 7.85 -7.13 -4.15
N GLU A 332 8.53 -5.99 -4.05
CA GLU A 332 7.90 -4.73 -3.68
C GLU A 332 8.22 -3.63 -4.69
N ASN A 333 7.20 -3.02 -5.31
CA ASN A 333 7.43 -1.93 -6.27
C ASN A 333 8.35 -2.35 -7.43
N VAL A 334 8.08 -3.52 -8.01
CA VAL A 334 8.79 -4.08 -9.16
C VAL A 334 7.91 -4.04 -10.40
N TRP A 335 8.47 -3.60 -11.53
CA TRP A 335 7.71 -3.27 -12.74
C TRP A 335 8.32 -3.95 -13.96
N TRP A 336 7.55 -4.73 -14.71
CA TRP A 336 8.02 -5.43 -15.91
C TRP A 336 7.54 -4.73 -17.18
N ASP A 337 8.47 -4.12 -17.91
CA ASP A 337 8.17 -3.32 -19.12
C ASP A 337 7.53 -4.17 -20.22
N ASP A 338 8.03 -5.40 -20.37
CA ASP A 338 7.61 -6.35 -21.39
C ASP A 338 7.91 -7.78 -20.90
N VAL A 339 6.85 -8.56 -20.67
CA VAL A 339 6.97 -9.93 -20.15
C VAL A 339 7.17 -10.91 -21.30
N CYS A 340 8.33 -11.56 -21.35
CA CYS A 340 8.67 -12.55 -22.36
C CYS A 340 7.92 -13.89 -22.16
N GLU A 341 8.35 -14.68 -21.17
CA GLU A 341 7.68 -15.93 -20.76
C GLU A 341 6.85 -15.67 -19.50
N ASP A 342 7.52 -15.57 -18.34
CA ASP A 342 6.97 -15.20 -17.04
C ASP A 342 7.63 -13.95 -16.47
N ALA A 343 6.85 -13.10 -15.78
CA ALA A 343 7.41 -11.98 -15.01
C ALA A 343 8.05 -12.48 -13.71
N LEU A 344 7.35 -13.35 -13.00
CA LEU A 344 7.76 -13.92 -11.71
C LEU A 344 7.45 -15.41 -11.64
N SER A 345 8.47 -16.21 -11.37
CA SER A 345 8.39 -17.66 -11.21
C SER A 345 8.67 -18.07 -9.75
N ILE A 346 7.73 -18.76 -9.09
CA ILE A 346 7.84 -19.20 -7.68
C ILE A 346 7.88 -20.74 -7.64
N LYS A 347 9.05 -21.33 -7.36
CA LYS A 347 9.30 -22.75 -7.68
C LYS A 347 9.33 -23.74 -6.50
N GLY A 348 9.62 -23.32 -5.27
CA GLY A 348 9.84 -24.21 -4.13
C GLY A 348 8.88 -24.05 -2.95
N GLY A 349 9.39 -24.26 -1.74
CA GLY A 349 8.66 -23.96 -0.50
C GLY A 349 7.97 -25.11 0.19
N THR A 350 7.26 -24.76 1.25
CA THR A 350 6.45 -25.65 2.08
C THR A 350 5.01 -25.13 2.14
N ALA A 351 4.09 -25.89 2.72
CA ALA A 351 2.70 -25.45 2.86
C ALA A 351 2.55 -24.13 3.67
N SER A 352 3.52 -23.80 4.54
CA SER A 352 3.55 -22.56 5.33
C SER A 352 4.33 -21.43 4.68
N SER A 353 4.99 -21.66 3.54
CA SER A 353 5.74 -20.61 2.85
C SER A 353 4.80 -19.52 2.31
N VAL A 354 5.24 -18.27 2.37
CA VAL A 354 4.46 -17.10 1.94
C VAL A 354 5.35 -16.16 1.14
N SER A 355 5.10 -16.03 -0.16
CA SER A 355 5.72 -14.99 -1.00
C SER A 355 4.77 -13.81 -1.17
N THR A 356 5.30 -12.59 -1.19
CA THR A 356 4.53 -11.34 -1.33
C THR A 356 4.90 -10.62 -2.62
N VAL A 357 3.88 -10.08 -3.30
CA VAL A 357 4.01 -9.24 -4.48
C VAL A 357 3.17 -8.00 -4.23
N THR A 358 3.81 -6.87 -3.96
CA THR A 358 3.11 -5.67 -3.47
C THR A 358 3.50 -4.45 -4.30
N ASN A 359 2.51 -3.68 -4.76
CA ASN A 359 2.72 -2.45 -5.53
C ASN A 359 3.49 -2.66 -6.84
N CYS A 360 3.31 -3.81 -7.46
CA CYS A 360 4.03 -4.19 -8.66
C CYS A 360 3.19 -3.92 -9.91
N GLY A 361 3.83 -3.93 -11.08
CA GLY A 361 3.09 -3.86 -12.34
C GLY A 361 3.75 -4.63 -13.48
N ALA A 362 2.95 -5.12 -14.42
CA ALA A 362 3.47 -5.84 -15.59
C ALA A 362 2.63 -5.53 -16.84
N ARG A 363 3.32 -5.52 -17.98
CA ARG A 363 2.74 -5.33 -19.30
C ARG A 363 3.05 -6.50 -20.22
N TYR A 364 2.17 -6.71 -21.20
CA TYR A 364 2.42 -7.55 -22.38
C TYR A 364 2.76 -9.02 -22.08
N ALA A 365 2.15 -9.58 -21.04
CA ALA A 365 2.34 -11.00 -20.69
C ALA A 365 1.39 -11.90 -21.51
N ASP A 366 1.93 -12.54 -22.56
CA ASP A 366 1.17 -13.38 -23.49
C ASP A 366 0.51 -14.60 -22.84
N ASP A 367 1.15 -15.22 -21.83
CA ASP A 367 0.59 -16.34 -21.07
C ASP A 367 0.25 -15.99 -19.63
N LYS A 368 1.25 -15.61 -18.82
CA LYS A 368 1.10 -15.38 -17.40
C LYS A 368 2.16 -14.42 -16.85
N VAL A 369 1.78 -13.65 -15.85
CA VAL A 369 2.68 -12.75 -15.12
C VAL A 369 3.36 -13.54 -13.99
N ILE A 370 2.57 -14.14 -13.12
CA ILE A 370 3.06 -14.88 -11.95
C ILE A 370 2.76 -16.37 -12.12
N GLN A 371 3.82 -17.16 -12.18
CA GLN A 371 3.77 -18.61 -12.22
C GLN A 371 4.12 -19.19 -10.85
N HIS A 372 3.21 -19.99 -10.28
CA HIS A 372 3.42 -20.62 -8.98
C HIS A 372 3.51 -22.14 -9.13
N ASN A 373 4.73 -22.67 -9.12
CA ASN A 373 5.02 -24.12 -9.24
C ASN A 373 5.10 -24.79 -7.86
N GLY A 374 5.61 -24.05 -6.88
CA GLY A 374 5.94 -24.49 -5.53
C GLY A 374 4.76 -24.80 -4.60
N TYR A 375 5.05 -25.00 -3.31
CA TYR A 375 4.04 -25.04 -2.25
C TYR A 375 3.84 -23.64 -1.66
N GLY A 376 2.73 -23.46 -0.95
CA GLY A 376 2.54 -22.33 -0.06
C GLY A 376 1.54 -21.30 -0.59
N THR A 377 1.73 -20.06 -0.17
CA THR A 377 0.81 -18.95 -0.42
C THR A 377 1.51 -17.82 -1.16
N VAL A 378 0.85 -17.27 -2.18
CA VAL A 378 1.26 -16.01 -2.82
C VAL A 378 0.25 -14.94 -2.45
N LYS A 379 0.73 -13.83 -1.88
CA LYS A 379 -0.10 -12.66 -1.57
C LYS A 379 0.24 -11.55 -2.56
N ILE A 380 -0.70 -11.23 -3.42
CA ILE A 380 -0.60 -10.18 -4.44
C ILE A 380 -1.47 -9.03 -3.98
N ASP A 381 -0.88 -7.87 -3.72
CA ASP A 381 -1.61 -6.68 -3.32
C ASP A 381 -1.18 -5.49 -4.17
N SER A 382 -2.16 -4.68 -4.58
CA SER A 382 -1.88 -3.44 -5.30
C SER A 382 -1.08 -3.72 -6.59
N PHE A 383 -1.57 -4.63 -7.44
CA PHE A 383 -0.91 -4.96 -8.71
C PHE A 383 -1.55 -4.21 -9.88
N TYR A 384 -0.75 -3.63 -10.77
CA TYR A 384 -1.19 -3.10 -12.05
C TYR A 384 -0.84 -4.03 -13.22
N GLY A 385 -1.84 -4.52 -13.94
CA GLY A 385 -1.63 -5.35 -15.14
C GLY A 385 -2.15 -4.65 -16.39
N GLU A 386 -1.43 -4.67 -17.49
CA GLU A 386 -1.91 -4.16 -18.78
C GLU A 386 -1.58 -5.11 -19.92
N ASP A 387 -2.59 -5.46 -20.72
CA ASP A 387 -2.47 -6.39 -21.85
C ASP A 387 -1.87 -7.76 -21.43
N ILE A 388 -2.32 -8.28 -20.28
CA ILE A 388 -1.87 -9.56 -19.73
C ILE A 388 -2.90 -10.68 -19.93
N SER A 389 -2.43 -11.90 -20.16
CA SER A 389 -3.30 -13.08 -20.27
C SER A 389 -3.76 -13.61 -18.93
N LYS A 390 -2.82 -13.79 -17.98
CA LYS A 390 -3.09 -14.20 -16.59
C LYS A 390 -2.22 -13.41 -15.63
N LEU A 391 -2.80 -12.83 -14.58
CA LEU A 391 -1.99 -12.27 -13.49
C LEU A 391 -1.32 -13.38 -12.70
N TYR A 392 -2.07 -14.43 -12.36
CA TYR A 392 -1.55 -15.56 -11.59
C TYR A 392 -2.01 -16.89 -12.18
N ARG A 393 -1.08 -17.83 -12.28
CA ARG A 393 -1.34 -19.23 -12.61
C ARG A 393 -0.70 -20.14 -11.56
N SER A 394 -1.52 -20.95 -10.90
CA SER A 394 -1.03 -22.16 -10.24
C SER A 394 -0.56 -23.13 -11.32
N CYS A 395 0.67 -23.62 -11.28
CA CYS A 395 1.20 -24.54 -12.28
C CYS A 395 0.25 -25.72 -12.47
N GLY A 396 -0.11 -26.05 -13.72
CA GLY A 396 -1.06 -27.13 -14.01
C GLY A 396 -0.43 -28.51 -14.20
N THR A 397 0.90 -28.57 -14.30
CA THR A 397 1.68 -29.78 -14.61
C THR A 397 2.65 -30.18 -13.48
N CYS A 398 2.78 -29.36 -12.44
CA CYS A 398 3.76 -29.56 -11.35
C CYS A 398 3.33 -30.61 -10.29
N GLY A 399 2.22 -31.30 -10.51
CA GLY A 399 1.69 -32.33 -9.63
C GLY A 399 0.84 -31.81 -8.46
N ASP A 400 0.37 -32.75 -7.65
CA ASP A 400 -0.59 -32.52 -6.56
C ASP A 400 0.06 -31.79 -5.38
N ARG A 401 0.02 -30.46 -5.45
CA ARG A 401 0.60 -29.54 -4.48
C ARG A 401 -0.38 -28.40 -4.26
N PRO A 402 -1.24 -28.44 -3.23
CA PRO A 402 -2.21 -27.39 -2.96
C PRO A 402 -1.53 -26.03 -2.82
N LYS A 403 -1.99 -25.06 -3.63
CA LYS A 403 -1.49 -23.68 -3.62
C LYS A 403 -2.56 -22.72 -3.16
N LYS A 404 -2.14 -21.67 -2.47
CA LYS A 404 -3.01 -20.58 -2.07
C LYS A 404 -2.59 -19.29 -2.76
N VAL A 405 -3.55 -18.50 -3.19
CA VAL A 405 -3.31 -17.13 -3.68
C VAL A 405 -4.33 -16.17 -3.09
N SER A 406 -3.87 -14.99 -2.68
CA SER A 406 -4.74 -13.86 -2.37
C SER A 406 -4.39 -12.73 -3.33
N VAL A 407 -5.38 -12.16 -4.00
CA VAL A 407 -5.22 -11.00 -4.87
C VAL A 407 -6.10 -9.87 -4.33
N THR A 408 -5.49 -8.74 -4.00
CA THR A 408 -6.20 -7.58 -3.44
C THR A 408 -5.82 -6.29 -4.15
N ASN A 409 -6.76 -5.34 -4.19
CA ASN A 409 -6.53 -3.96 -4.62
C ASN A 409 -5.84 -3.83 -6.00
N SER A 410 -6.10 -4.76 -6.91
CA SER A 410 -5.37 -4.85 -8.18
C SER A 410 -6.20 -4.30 -9.32
N TYR A 411 -5.56 -3.63 -10.28
CA TYR A 411 -6.19 -3.03 -11.44
C TYR A 411 -5.61 -3.62 -12.73
N ILE A 412 -6.46 -4.30 -13.49
CA ILE A 412 -6.07 -5.02 -14.71
C ILE A 412 -6.76 -4.41 -15.92
N VAL A 413 -5.95 -3.92 -16.85
CA VAL A 413 -6.37 -3.30 -18.11
C VAL A 413 -6.17 -4.31 -19.23
N ASN A 414 -7.20 -4.46 -20.08
CA ASN A 414 -7.21 -5.34 -21.25
C ASN A 414 -6.78 -6.79 -20.98
N PRO A 415 -7.33 -7.48 -19.96
CA PRO A 415 -7.00 -8.89 -19.76
C PRO A 415 -7.42 -9.74 -20.97
N THR A 416 -6.52 -10.60 -21.46
CA THR A 416 -6.79 -11.40 -22.66
C THR A 416 -7.47 -12.73 -22.33
N ASN A 417 -7.27 -13.27 -21.12
CA ASN A 417 -7.90 -14.53 -20.68
C ASN A 417 -8.55 -14.47 -19.28
N SER A 418 -7.79 -14.61 -18.20
CA SER A 418 -8.29 -14.65 -16.82
C SER A 418 -7.41 -13.88 -15.85
N ILE A 419 -7.90 -13.46 -14.68
CA ILE A 419 -7.02 -12.82 -13.69
C ILE A 419 -6.24 -13.89 -12.92
N VAL A 420 -6.96 -14.84 -12.32
CA VAL A 420 -6.40 -15.95 -11.55
C VAL A 420 -6.80 -17.27 -12.18
N THR A 421 -5.87 -18.23 -12.28
CA THR A 421 -6.18 -19.62 -12.66
C THR A 421 -5.61 -20.64 -11.68
N VAL A 422 -6.49 -21.48 -11.12
CA VAL A 422 -6.18 -22.48 -10.08
C VAL A 422 -6.54 -23.92 -10.49
N ASN A 423 -6.02 -24.93 -9.79
CA ASN A 423 -6.29 -26.34 -10.05
C ASN A 423 -7.28 -26.92 -9.03
N LYS A 424 -8.46 -27.34 -9.50
CA LYS A 424 -9.55 -27.85 -8.67
C LYS A 424 -9.18 -29.15 -7.95
N ASN A 425 -8.55 -30.08 -8.65
CA ASN A 425 -8.24 -31.41 -8.14
C ASN A 425 -7.03 -31.46 -7.20
N TRP A 426 -6.24 -30.39 -7.13
CA TRP A 426 -5.10 -30.29 -6.22
C TRP A 426 -5.41 -29.46 -4.98
N GLY A 427 -6.68 -29.10 -4.76
CA GLY A 427 -7.10 -28.38 -3.56
C GLY A 427 -6.62 -26.94 -3.49
N ASP A 428 -6.33 -26.31 -4.63
CA ASP A 428 -5.95 -24.91 -4.69
C ASP A 428 -7.05 -24.00 -4.14
N GLN A 429 -6.65 -22.83 -3.63
CA GLN A 429 -7.57 -21.82 -3.12
C GLN A 429 -7.13 -20.43 -3.58
N ALA A 430 -8.07 -19.66 -4.12
CA ALA A 430 -7.88 -18.27 -4.46
C ALA A 430 -8.88 -17.40 -3.68
N THR A 431 -8.38 -16.30 -3.11
CA THR A 431 -9.20 -15.24 -2.51
C THR A 431 -8.97 -13.95 -3.29
N LEU A 432 -10.03 -13.32 -3.78
CA LEU A 432 -9.94 -12.06 -4.51
C LEU A 432 -10.79 -11.00 -3.83
N LYS A 433 -10.26 -9.77 -3.70
CA LYS A 433 -10.96 -8.64 -3.11
C LYS A 433 -10.57 -7.34 -3.80
N ASN A 434 -11.54 -6.48 -4.09
CA ASN A 434 -11.32 -5.17 -4.70
C ASN A 434 -10.48 -5.24 -5.99
N ILE A 435 -10.92 -6.05 -6.95
CA ILE A 435 -10.29 -6.26 -8.26
C ILE A 435 -10.96 -5.35 -9.28
N TRP A 436 -10.20 -4.43 -9.84
CA TRP A 436 -10.67 -3.53 -10.88
C TRP A 436 -10.23 -4.04 -12.24
N ILE A 437 -11.15 -4.06 -13.19
CA ILE A 437 -10.90 -4.58 -14.53
C ILE A 437 -11.44 -3.59 -15.54
N LYS A 438 -10.56 -3.11 -16.42
CA LYS A 438 -10.94 -2.36 -17.62
C LYS A 438 -10.76 -3.26 -18.84
N SER A 439 -11.82 -3.53 -19.58
CA SER A 439 -11.78 -4.39 -20.77
C SER A 439 -12.77 -3.94 -21.82
N SER A 440 -12.43 -4.10 -23.09
CA SER A 440 -13.40 -3.96 -24.19
C SER A 440 -14.44 -5.10 -24.21
N LYS A 441 -14.19 -6.20 -23.51
CA LYS A 441 -15.10 -7.35 -23.44
C LYS A 441 -16.19 -7.10 -22.39
N ALA A 442 -17.41 -7.55 -22.70
CA ALA A 442 -18.55 -7.48 -21.77
C ALA A 442 -18.38 -8.39 -20.55
N SER A 443 -17.58 -9.44 -20.64
CA SER A 443 -17.28 -10.36 -19.55
C SER A 443 -15.78 -10.72 -19.52
N VAL A 444 -15.25 -10.86 -18.32
CA VAL A 444 -13.85 -11.25 -18.05
C VAL A 444 -13.84 -12.40 -17.07
N LYS A 445 -12.95 -13.38 -17.28
CA LYS A 445 -12.81 -14.52 -16.37
C LYS A 445 -12.00 -14.10 -15.15
N VAL A 446 -12.65 -13.71 -14.07
CA VAL A 446 -11.94 -13.25 -12.86
C VAL A 446 -11.10 -14.39 -12.26
N CYS A 447 -11.75 -15.50 -11.91
CA CYS A 447 -11.09 -16.71 -11.43
C CYS A 447 -11.49 -17.89 -12.31
N GLN A 448 -10.53 -18.54 -12.94
CA GLN A 448 -10.70 -19.76 -13.75
C GLN A 448 -10.14 -20.95 -12.98
N TRP A 449 -10.70 -22.14 -13.19
CA TRP A 449 -10.12 -23.37 -12.64
C TRP A 449 -10.01 -24.50 -13.66
N SER A 450 -9.03 -25.35 -13.40
CA SER A 450 -8.66 -26.49 -14.25
C SER A 450 -8.53 -27.79 -13.46
N GLN A 451 -8.54 -28.91 -14.18
CA GLN A 451 -8.01 -30.18 -13.74
C GLN A 451 -6.52 -30.18 -14.05
N GLY A 452 -5.67 -30.06 -13.02
CA GLY A 452 -4.23 -30.22 -13.13
C GLY A 452 -3.87 -31.66 -13.52
N ASN A 453 -2.80 -31.82 -14.30
CA ASN A 453 -2.34 -33.08 -14.85
C ASN A 453 -0.81 -33.12 -14.83
N ALA A 454 -0.21 -33.96 -13.97
CA ALA A 454 1.25 -34.04 -13.84
C ALA A 454 1.93 -34.62 -15.09
N ASN A 455 1.19 -35.34 -15.93
CA ASN A 455 1.71 -36.11 -17.05
C ASN A 455 1.12 -35.66 -18.40
N GLY A 456 0.66 -34.41 -18.49
CA GLY A 456 0.12 -33.87 -19.73
C GLY A 456 -0.64 -32.56 -19.52
N GLU A 457 -1.39 -32.15 -20.53
CA GLU A 457 -2.05 -30.85 -20.51
C GLU A 457 -3.17 -30.74 -19.45
N PRO A 458 -3.22 -29.64 -18.69
CA PRO A 458 -4.33 -29.34 -17.79
C PRO A 458 -5.62 -29.06 -18.57
N LYS A 459 -6.76 -29.55 -18.06
CA LYS A 459 -8.07 -29.32 -18.69
C LYS A 459 -8.82 -28.21 -17.98
N MET A 460 -9.24 -27.16 -18.69
CA MET A 460 -10.11 -26.12 -18.10
C MET A 460 -11.49 -26.70 -17.77
N LEU A 461 -11.99 -26.41 -16.56
CA LEU A 461 -13.25 -26.96 -16.05
C LEU A 461 -14.34 -25.89 -15.83
N GLY A 462 -13.95 -24.63 -15.58
CA GLY A 462 -14.92 -23.56 -15.34
C GLY A 462 -14.27 -22.26 -14.89
N ASN A 463 -15.10 -21.27 -14.59
CA ASN A 463 -14.72 -19.96 -14.06
C ASN A 463 -15.86 -19.34 -13.23
N GLY A 464 -15.54 -18.32 -12.43
CA GLY A 464 -16.49 -17.64 -11.55
C GLY A 464 -16.17 -17.80 -10.04
N PRO A 465 -17.12 -17.43 -9.16
CA PRO A 465 -17.04 -17.77 -7.74
C PRO A 465 -17.27 -19.27 -7.53
N SER A 466 -16.42 -19.92 -6.74
CA SER A 466 -16.55 -21.33 -6.35
C SER A 466 -15.81 -21.59 -5.03
N PRO A 467 -16.35 -21.21 -3.86
CA PRO A 467 -15.68 -21.43 -2.59
C PRO A 467 -15.46 -22.94 -2.30
N PRO A 468 -14.29 -23.37 -1.78
CA PRO A 468 -13.13 -22.55 -1.40
C PRO A 468 -12.11 -22.30 -2.53
N LEU A 469 -12.34 -22.83 -3.73
CA LEU A 469 -11.41 -22.75 -4.87
C LEU A 469 -11.24 -21.32 -5.41
N CYS A 470 -12.33 -20.59 -5.59
CA CYS A 470 -12.37 -19.18 -6.01
C CYS A 470 -13.33 -18.42 -5.09
N GLN A 471 -12.78 -17.61 -4.19
CA GLN A 471 -13.51 -16.94 -3.11
C GLN A 471 -13.53 -15.44 -3.37
N TYR A 472 -14.68 -14.97 -3.87
CA TYR A 472 -15.00 -13.55 -4.05
C TYR A 472 -16.50 -13.39 -4.27
N SER A 473 -17.01 -12.19 -4.05
CA SER A 473 -18.39 -11.78 -4.31
C SER A 473 -18.45 -10.80 -5.48
N GLU A 474 -19.66 -10.47 -5.95
CA GLU A 474 -19.82 -9.45 -7.00
C GLU A 474 -19.24 -8.09 -6.57
N SER A 475 -19.34 -7.73 -5.29
CA SER A 475 -18.77 -6.47 -4.77
C SER A 475 -17.24 -6.45 -4.69
N ASP A 476 -16.58 -7.59 -4.88
CA ASP A 476 -15.12 -7.69 -4.89
C ASP A 476 -14.53 -7.45 -6.29
N VAL A 477 -15.35 -7.34 -7.34
CA VAL A 477 -14.91 -7.22 -8.73
C VAL A 477 -15.65 -6.10 -9.44
N HIS A 478 -14.89 -5.16 -9.98
CA HIS A 478 -15.39 -3.98 -10.68
C HIS A 478 -14.99 -4.08 -12.16
N ILE A 479 -15.91 -4.50 -13.03
CA ILE A 479 -15.63 -4.64 -14.48
C ILE A 479 -16.23 -3.46 -15.23
N ASN A 480 -15.37 -2.62 -15.82
CA ASN A 480 -15.76 -1.43 -16.58
C ASN A 480 -16.65 -0.43 -15.81
N GLU A 481 -16.61 -0.51 -14.47
CA GLU A 481 -17.30 0.43 -13.60
C GLU A 481 -16.63 1.80 -13.69
N LYS A 482 -17.44 2.86 -13.56
CA LYS A 482 -17.06 4.26 -13.83
C LYS A 482 -16.81 5.06 -12.56
#